data_AF-A0A920T9B8-F1
#
_entry.id   AF-A0A920T9B8-F1
#
_cell.length_a   1.000
_cell.length_b   1.000
_cell.length_c   1.000
_cell.angle_alpha   90.00
_cell.angle_beta   90.00
_cell.angle_gamma   90.00
#
_symmetry.space_group_name_H-M   'P 1'
#
loop_
_entity.id
_entity.type
_entity.pdbx_description
1 polymer ?
#
loop_
_entity_poly.entity_id
_entity_poly.type
_entity_poly.pdbx_seq_one_letter_code
_entity_poly.pdbx_strand_id
1 'polypeptide(L)'
;MKCSPRDTDVIVPPTENGPTSAPAQTGDDHFGGNADLDDHDETNYDRERVVSIQKIGPKDESMITSALRSSALPRTVSAYVLLALAVGPVNIFAADSDKVVVETINKHLRQGWSDNEVVASPRADDGEFARRVSLDVLGHIPRYAELVELIDSKSPDRRERFVEKLLDDEDYVRNWTTIWGNLLVGRTNNQGGRQALDRWLRRAFARNMPYNRFVFELVSAEGTSQENPAVNFLVSHLNNGAVPATAITARLFLGLQVQCTQCHNHPFNDWKQSQFWSMNAFFEAPVAWEHAMRSG
;
A
#
# COMPACT_ATOMS: atom_id res chain seq x y z
N MET A 1 -54.65 -7.13 0.19
CA MET A 1 -55.37 -5.98 0.80
C MET A 1 -54.46 -5.34 1.83
N LYS A 2 -54.12 -4.05 1.60
CA LYS A 2 -53.83 -2.95 2.54
C LYS A 2 -52.76 -3.09 3.66
N CYS A 3 -51.86 -2.10 3.63
CA CYS A 3 -50.91 -1.51 4.61
C CYS A 3 -51.42 -1.47 6.07
N SER A 4 -50.63 -1.26 7.14
CA SER A 4 -49.51 -0.33 7.41
C SER A 4 -48.89 -0.62 8.82
N PRO A 5 -48.00 0.20 9.43
CA PRO A 5 -46.66 -0.20 9.87
C PRO A 5 -46.51 -0.23 11.42
N ARG A 6 -45.35 -0.66 11.93
CA ARG A 6 -44.96 -0.44 13.33
C ARG A 6 -43.77 0.50 13.41
N ASP A 7 -43.94 1.46 14.31
CA ASP A 7 -43.01 2.51 14.72
C ASP A 7 -41.70 1.94 15.25
N THR A 8 -40.59 2.55 14.83
CA THR A 8 -39.29 2.45 15.49
C THR A 8 -39.03 3.75 16.23
N ASP A 9 -39.13 3.68 17.55
CA ASP A 9 -38.76 4.77 18.47
C ASP A 9 -37.27 5.09 18.35
N VAL A 10 -37.01 6.38 18.17
CA VAL A 10 -35.70 7.02 18.16
C VAL A 10 -35.24 7.21 19.61
N ILE A 11 -34.14 6.58 20.00
CA ILE A 11 -33.47 6.86 21.28
C ILE A 11 -32.44 7.97 21.07
N VAL A 12 -32.73 9.14 21.65
CA VAL A 12 -31.82 10.29 21.81
C VAL A 12 -31.15 10.18 23.19
N PRO A 13 -29.82 10.33 23.33
CA PRO A 13 -29.18 10.40 24.64
C PRO A 13 -29.33 11.80 25.27
N PRO A 14 -29.51 11.90 26.60
CA PRO A 14 -29.77 13.16 27.29
C PRO A 14 -28.51 14.00 27.53
N THR A 15 -28.70 15.31 27.46
CA THR A 15 -27.79 16.37 27.94
C THR A 15 -28.03 16.67 29.42
N GLU A 16 -27.00 16.75 30.25
CA GLU A 16 -27.08 17.39 31.56
C GLU A 16 -25.86 18.29 31.84
N ASN A 17 -26.16 19.48 32.35
CA ASN A 17 -25.24 20.56 32.73
C ASN A 17 -25.07 20.64 34.26
N GLY A 18 -23.81 20.61 34.73
CA GLY A 18 -23.25 21.40 35.87
C GLY A 18 -23.59 21.01 37.33
N PRO A 19 -22.88 21.57 38.35
CA PRO A 19 -21.91 22.68 38.30
C PRO A 19 -20.55 22.51 39.08
N THR A 20 -19.52 23.18 38.53
CA THR A 20 -18.40 23.99 39.13
C THR A 20 -17.63 23.59 40.41
N SER A 21 -16.29 23.52 40.30
CA SER A 21 -15.34 24.45 40.97
C SER A 21 -13.87 24.19 40.54
N ALA A 22 -13.15 25.27 40.21
CA ALA A 22 -11.75 25.33 39.78
C ALA A 22 -10.78 25.48 40.99
N PRO A 23 -9.44 25.57 40.80
CA PRO A 23 -8.84 26.79 40.25
C PRO A 23 -7.71 26.58 39.23
N ALA A 24 -7.55 27.62 38.40
CA ALA A 24 -6.47 27.82 37.46
C ALA A 24 -5.15 28.15 38.17
N GLN A 25 -4.04 27.78 37.54
CA GLN A 25 -2.74 28.43 37.75
C GLN A 25 -2.25 29.01 36.43
N THR A 26 -1.87 30.27 36.54
CA THR A 26 -1.36 31.21 35.54
C THR A 26 0.16 31.24 35.54
N GLY A 27 0.74 31.62 34.40
CA GLY A 27 2.10 32.16 34.26
C GLY A 27 3.10 31.16 33.67
N ASP A 28 4.08 31.53 32.86
CA ASP A 28 4.46 32.81 32.29
C ASP A 28 5.27 32.54 31.01
N ASP A 29 5.11 33.45 30.07
CA ASP A 29 6.02 33.91 29.03
C ASP A 29 7.50 33.51 29.19
N HIS A 30 8.06 32.79 28.22
CA HIS A 30 9.46 32.96 27.82
C HIS A 30 9.67 32.64 26.33
N PHE A 31 9.82 33.74 25.58
CA PHE A 31 10.53 33.80 24.32
C PHE A 31 12.02 33.47 24.53
N GLY A 32 12.61 32.66 23.65
CA GLY A 32 14.05 32.67 23.43
C GLY A 32 14.67 31.34 23.01
N GLY A 33 15.25 31.32 21.82
CA GLY A 33 16.40 30.46 21.52
C GLY A 33 16.30 29.64 20.25
N ASN A 34 16.59 30.29 19.11
CA ASN A 34 17.07 29.63 17.90
C ASN A 34 18.22 28.67 18.24
N ALA A 35 18.17 27.47 17.66
CA ALA A 35 19.37 26.75 17.25
C ALA A 35 19.20 26.43 15.78
N ASP A 36 19.73 27.34 14.96
CA ASP A 36 19.96 27.18 13.54
C ASP A 36 20.81 25.92 13.32
N LEU A 37 20.25 24.95 12.58
CA LEU A 37 21.02 23.94 11.87
C LEU A 37 20.67 24.09 10.40
N ASP A 38 21.56 24.81 9.73
CA ASP A 38 21.71 25.03 8.29
C ASP A 38 20.90 24.08 7.38
N ASP A 39 19.75 24.57 6.92
CA ASP A 39 18.92 23.99 5.87
C ASP A 39 19.33 24.58 4.50
N HIS A 40 20.54 24.24 4.06
CA HIS A 40 21.10 24.70 2.79
C HIS A 40 21.62 23.55 1.94
N ASP A 41 20.76 22.55 1.62
CA ASP A 41 20.97 21.72 0.41
C ASP A 41 19.74 20.91 -0.08
N GLU A 42 18.50 21.29 0.23
CA GLU A 42 17.33 20.47 -0.20
C GLU A 42 16.62 20.93 -1.49
N THR A 43 17.01 22.05 -2.11
CA THR A 43 16.30 22.56 -3.31
C THR A 43 16.92 22.16 -4.65
N ASN A 44 18.05 21.44 -4.66
CA ASN A 44 18.79 21.15 -5.90
C ASN A 44 18.62 19.71 -6.44
N TYR A 45 18.02 18.80 -5.66
CA TYR A 45 17.78 17.42 -6.12
C TYR A 45 16.53 17.29 -7.02
N ASP A 46 15.60 18.25 -6.93
CA ASP A 46 14.25 18.16 -7.53
C ASP A 46 14.11 18.79 -8.93
N ARG A 47 15.19 19.26 -9.59
CA ARG A 47 15.07 20.00 -10.87
C ARG A 47 15.82 19.44 -12.08
N GLU A 48 16.72 18.46 -11.93
CA GLU A 48 17.56 18.03 -13.06
C GLU A 48 17.27 16.64 -13.64
N ARG A 49 16.21 15.92 -13.22
CA ARG A 49 15.89 14.60 -13.80
C ARG A 49 14.42 14.27 -14.07
N VAL A 50 13.55 15.28 -14.24
CA VAL A 50 12.27 15.07 -14.95
C VAL A 50 12.52 15.16 -16.46
N VAL A 51 13.33 14.24 -16.97
CA VAL A 51 13.51 14.02 -18.41
C VAL A 51 12.49 12.96 -18.82
N SER A 52 11.41 13.43 -19.45
CA SER A 52 10.54 12.72 -20.40
C SER A 52 10.36 11.21 -20.19
N ILE A 53 9.17 10.81 -19.73
CA ILE A 53 8.68 9.43 -19.81
C ILE A 53 8.59 9.05 -21.30
N GLN A 54 9.69 8.53 -21.83
CA GLN A 54 9.78 7.98 -23.17
C GLN A 54 9.52 6.47 -23.04
N LYS A 55 8.43 5.99 -23.68
CA LYS A 55 8.07 4.57 -23.78
C LYS A 55 9.29 3.72 -24.10
N ILE A 56 9.72 2.90 -23.15
CA ILE A 56 10.78 1.90 -23.35
C ILE A 56 10.13 0.68 -24.01
N GLY A 57 10.21 0.61 -25.35
CA GLY A 57 10.03 -0.64 -26.10
C GLY A 57 11.33 -1.47 -26.03
N PRO A 58 11.25 -2.80 -26.21
CA PRO A 58 12.40 -3.69 -26.08
C PRO A 58 13.42 -3.37 -27.17
N LYS A 59 14.62 -2.95 -26.77
CA LYS A 59 15.78 -2.86 -27.64
C LYS A 59 16.79 -3.94 -27.27
N ASP A 60 17.09 -4.76 -28.27
CA ASP A 60 18.31 -5.52 -28.49
C ASP A 60 18.37 -6.98 -27.97
N GLU A 61 17.98 -7.92 -28.83
CA GLU A 61 18.17 -9.38 -28.71
C GLU A 61 19.51 -9.87 -29.34
N SER A 62 20.56 -9.04 -29.45
CA SER A 62 21.80 -9.45 -30.15
C SER A 62 22.95 -10.00 -29.28
N MET A 63 22.72 -10.32 -28.00
CA MET A 63 23.79 -10.79 -27.08
C MET A 63 23.69 -12.26 -26.66
N ILE A 64 23.06 -13.13 -27.48
CA ILE A 64 23.06 -14.59 -27.27
C ILE A 64 23.55 -15.29 -28.54
N THR A 65 24.77 -15.00 -29.00
CA THR A 65 25.41 -15.83 -30.05
C THR A 65 26.93 -15.76 -30.02
N SER A 66 27.57 -16.21 -28.93
CA SER A 66 28.98 -16.60 -28.97
C SER A 66 29.42 -17.32 -27.69
N ALA A 67 29.12 -18.61 -27.54
CA ALA A 67 29.86 -19.50 -26.64
C ALA A 67 29.52 -20.99 -26.87
N LEU A 68 29.74 -21.54 -28.06
CA LEU A 68 29.83 -23.00 -28.23
C LEU A 68 30.87 -23.34 -29.30
N ARG A 69 32.14 -23.45 -28.88
CA ARG A 69 33.18 -24.13 -29.65
C ARG A 69 33.88 -25.15 -28.76
N SER A 70 33.87 -26.39 -29.27
CA SER A 70 34.62 -27.58 -28.86
C SER A 70 34.34 -28.23 -27.50
N SER A 71 33.59 -29.34 -27.53
CA SER A 71 34.07 -30.64 -27.04
C SER A 71 33.12 -31.74 -27.51
N ALA A 72 33.68 -32.79 -28.09
CA ALA A 72 32.99 -33.93 -28.69
C ALA A 72 32.18 -34.73 -27.65
N LEU A 73 30.92 -35.08 -27.98
CA LEU A 73 30.14 -36.11 -27.29
C LEU A 73 29.31 -36.94 -28.30
N PRO A 74 29.10 -38.24 -28.04
CA PRO A 74 28.65 -39.23 -29.02
C PRO A 74 27.15 -39.18 -29.31
N ARG A 75 26.80 -39.72 -30.48
CA ARG A 75 25.47 -39.78 -31.09
C ARG A 75 24.46 -40.60 -30.27
N THR A 76 23.76 -39.97 -29.32
CA THR A 76 22.41 -40.40 -28.89
C THR A 76 21.59 -39.19 -28.50
N VAL A 77 21.09 -38.44 -29.49
CA VAL A 77 20.02 -37.45 -29.31
C VAL A 77 18.91 -37.82 -30.29
N SER A 78 17.87 -38.46 -29.79
CA SER A 78 16.59 -38.54 -30.49
C SER A 78 15.50 -38.77 -29.46
N ALA A 79 14.81 -37.69 -29.09
CA ALA A 79 13.37 -37.64 -28.76
C ALA A 79 12.96 -36.50 -27.80
N TYR A 80 13.87 -35.88 -27.03
CA TYR A 80 13.44 -34.92 -25.99
C TYR A 80 13.73 -33.43 -26.24
N VAL A 81 14.39 -33.07 -27.34
CA VAL A 81 14.69 -31.65 -27.66
C VAL A 81 13.59 -30.98 -28.52
N LEU A 82 12.63 -31.75 -29.06
CA LEU A 82 11.55 -31.21 -29.90
C LEU A 82 10.26 -30.85 -29.14
N LEU A 83 10.21 -30.97 -27.81
CA LEU A 83 9.09 -30.46 -27.00
C LEU A 83 9.40 -29.12 -26.30
N ALA A 84 10.61 -28.58 -26.48
CA ALA A 84 11.04 -27.33 -25.84
C ALA A 84 10.97 -26.09 -26.77
N LEU A 85 10.38 -26.20 -27.96
CA LEU A 85 10.25 -25.10 -28.93
C LEU A 85 8.79 -24.69 -29.24
N ALA A 86 7.81 -25.24 -28.52
CA ALA A 86 6.39 -24.87 -28.68
C ALA A 86 5.87 -23.89 -27.61
N VAL A 87 6.71 -23.46 -26.68
CA VAL A 87 6.39 -22.34 -25.77
C VAL A 87 7.14 -21.14 -26.31
N GLY A 88 6.53 -20.46 -27.29
CA GLY A 88 6.95 -19.11 -27.65
C GLY A 88 6.95 -18.21 -26.41
N PRO A 89 7.66 -17.07 -26.42
CA PRO A 89 7.62 -16.12 -25.31
C PRO A 89 6.15 -15.85 -25.00
N VAL A 90 5.73 -16.15 -23.78
CA VAL A 90 4.44 -15.70 -23.26
C VAL A 90 4.58 -14.19 -23.17
N ASN A 91 4.25 -13.51 -24.26
CA ASN A 91 3.94 -12.11 -24.24
C ASN A 91 2.73 -11.99 -23.32
N ILE A 92 2.97 -11.63 -22.06
CA ILE A 92 1.93 -11.17 -21.15
C ILE A 92 1.49 -9.83 -21.75
N PHE A 93 0.49 -9.90 -22.63
CA PHE A 93 -0.05 -8.75 -23.34
C PHE A 93 -0.69 -7.80 -22.33
N ALA A 94 -0.03 -6.67 -22.07
CA ALA A 94 -0.49 -5.57 -21.22
C ALA A 94 -1.79 -4.88 -21.68
N ALA A 95 -2.41 -5.33 -22.78
CA ALA A 95 -3.69 -4.80 -23.27
C ALA A 95 -4.89 -5.67 -22.87
N ASP A 96 -4.69 -6.97 -22.59
CA ASP A 96 -5.74 -7.87 -22.08
C ASP A 96 -5.79 -7.91 -20.55
N SER A 97 -4.72 -7.46 -19.85
CA SER A 97 -4.63 -7.55 -18.39
C SER A 97 -5.66 -6.67 -17.67
N ASP A 98 -5.78 -5.41 -18.06
CA ASP A 98 -6.46 -4.41 -17.21
C ASP A 98 -7.97 -4.61 -17.21
N LYS A 99 -8.55 -4.89 -18.38
CA LYS A 99 -9.98 -5.23 -18.49
C LYS A 99 -10.31 -6.51 -17.72
N VAL A 100 -9.49 -7.55 -17.86
CA VAL A 100 -9.69 -8.81 -17.13
C VAL A 100 -9.59 -8.61 -15.61
N VAL A 101 -8.63 -7.80 -15.16
CA VAL A 101 -8.48 -7.43 -13.74
C VAL A 101 -9.71 -6.66 -13.26
N VAL A 102 -10.16 -5.64 -13.99
CA VAL A 102 -11.35 -4.83 -13.65
C VAL A 102 -12.60 -5.71 -13.62
N GLU A 103 -12.78 -6.59 -14.59
CA GLU A 103 -13.90 -7.53 -14.63
C GLU A 103 -13.89 -8.51 -13.45
N THR A 104 -12.70 -9.01 -13.09
CA THR A 104 -12.51 -9.90 -11.95
C THR A 104 -12.85 -9.19 -10.64
N ILE A 105 -12.34 -7.98 -10.43
CA ILE A 105 -12.67 -7.15 -9.24
C ILE A 105 -14.17 -6.90 -9.18
N ASN A 106 -14.78 -6.45 -10.28
CA ASN A 106 -16.21 -6.20 -10.35
C ASN A 106 -17.05 -7.45 -10.07
N LYS A 107 -16.62 -8.62 -10.54
CA LYS A 107 -17.27 -9.90 -10.25
C LYS A 107 -17.26 -10.18 -8.74
N HIS A 108 -16.12 -10.04 -8.07
CA HIS A 108 -16.01 -10.26 -6.63
C HIS A 108 -16.82 -9.26 -5.81
N LEU A 109 -16.83 -7.98 -6.19
CA LEU A 109 -17.65 -6.96 -5.51
C LEU A 109 -19.14 -7.26 -5.63
N ARG A 110 -19.62 -7.59 -6.84
CA ARG A 110 -21.04 -7.94 -7.06
C ARG A 110 -21.44 -9.21 -6.33
N GLN A 111 -20.55 -10.22 -6.28
CA GLN A 111 -20.78 -11.41 -5.49
C GLN A 111 -20.94 -11.06 -4.01
N GLY A 112 -20.03 -10.26 -3.46
CA GLY A 112 -20.11 -9.79 -2.08
C GLY A 112 -21.39 -9.02 -1.79
N TRP A 113 -21.87 -8.18 -2.72
CA TRP A 113 -23.17 -7.52 -2.57
C TRP A 113 -24.33 -8.50 -2.54
N SER A 114 -24.34 -9.47 -3.46
CA SER A 114 -25.38 -10.50 -3.52
C SER A 114 -25.44 -11.35 -2.25
N ASP A 115 -24.28 -11.80 -1.77
CA ASP A 115 -24.16 -12.68 -0.59
C ASP A 115 -24.60 -11.98 0.70
N ASN A 116 -24.51 -10.65 0.73
CA ASN A 116 -24.85 -9.82 1.89
C ASN A 116 -26.14 -9.01 1.69
N GLU A 117 -26.92 -9.30 0.64
CA GLU A 117 -28.18 -8.61 0.32
C GLU A 117 -28.04 -7.07 0.22
N VAL A 118 -26.88 -6.60 -0.23
CA VAL A 118 -26.56 -5.18 -0.38
C VAL A 118 -26.96 -4.70 -1.77
N VAL A 119 -27.70 -3.59 -1.84
CA VAL A 119 -28.06 -2.91 -3.08
C VAL A 119 -27.05 -1.80 -3.37
N ALA A 120 -26.48 -1.81 -4.57
CA ALA A 120 -25.52 -0.78 -4.99
C ALA A 120 -26.19 0.61 -5.06
N SER A 121 -25.46 1.64 -4.60
CA SER A 121 -25.89 3.02 -4.73
C SER A 121 -25.98 3.45 -6.20
N PRO A 122 -26.82 4.45 -6.54
CA PRO A 122 -26.82 5.06 -7.85
C PRO A 122 -25.43 5.55 -8.25
N ARG A 123 -25.15 5.57 -9.55
CA ARG A 123 -23.88 6.08 -10.07
C ARG A 123 -23.74 7.56 -9.72
N ALA A 124 -22.64 7.90 -9.08
CA ALA A 124 -22.30 9.29 -8.76
C ALA A 124 -22.26 10.17 -10.02
N ASP A 125 -22.69 11.41 -9.91
CA ASP A 125 -22.50 12.43 -10.96
C ASP A 125 -21.01 12.77 -11.13
N ASP A 126 -20.67 13.54 -12.18
CA ASP A 126 -19.26 13.83 -12.50
C ASP A 126 -18.57 14.69 -11.43
N GLY A 127 -19.29 15.58 -10.74
CA GLY A 127 -18.73 16.42 -9.68
C GLY A 127 -18.49 15.65 -8.39
N GLU A 128 -19.45 14.83 -7.97
CA GLU A 128 -19.32 13.93 -6.83
C GLU A 128 -18.20 12.91 -7.08
N PHE A 129 -18.13 12.34 -8.28
CA PHE A 129 -17.07 11.43 -8.70
C PHE A 129 -15.69 12.11 -8.61
N ALA A 130 -15.52 13.28 -9.24
CA ALA A 130 -14.26 14.00 -9.26
C ALA A 130 -13.76 14.32 -7.85
N ARG A 131 -14.66 14.79 -6.98
CA ARG A 131 -14.31 15.11 -5.60
C ARG A 131 -13.86 13.87 -4.82
N ARG A 132 -14.60 12.76 -4.91
CA ARG A 132 -14.27 11.52 -4.18
C ARG A 132 -12.92 10.96 -4.63
N VAL A 133 -12.75 10.77 -5.94
CA VAL A 133 -11.53 10.14 -6.45
C VAL A 133 -10.30 11.02 -6.24
N SER A 134 -10.42 12.35 -6.31
CA SER A 134 -9.29 13.25 -6.00
C SER A 134 -8.89 13.18 -4.53
N LEU A 135 -9.86 13.13 -3.61
CA LEU A 135 -9.57 12.98 -2.18
C LEU A 135 -8.91 11.63 -1.88
N ASP A 136 -9.37 10.57 -2.53
CA ASP A 136 -8.80 9.23 -2.33
C ASP A 136 -7.39 9.11 -2.92
N VAL A 137 -7.15 9.68 -4.11
CA VAL A 137 -5.89 9.54 -4.85
C VAL A 137 -4.86 10.59 -4.42
N LEU A 138 -5.22 11.87 -4.37
CA LEU A 138 -4.32 13.00 -4.10
C LEU A 138 -4.40 13.52 -2.66
N GLY A 139 -5.46 13.20 -1.91
CA GLY A 139 -5.65 13.72 -0.56
C GLY A 139 -6.24 15.15 -0.51
N HIS A 140 -6.64 15.72 -1.65
CA HIS A 140 -7.31 17.01 -1.73
C HIS A 140 -8.36 17.02 -2.86
N ILE A 141 -9.20 18.06 -2.89
CA ILE A 141 -10.23 18.24 -3.94
C ILE A 141 -9.58 18.69 -5.27
N PRO A 142 -10.21 18.43 -6.43
CA PRO A 142 -9.66 18.85 -7.71
C PRO A 142 -9.69 20.38 -7.85
N ARG A 143 -8.81 20.92 -8.69
CA ARG A 143 -8.85 22.33 -9.08
C ARG A 143 -10.08 22.57 -9.94
N TYR A 144 -10.57 23.80 -9.94
CA TYR A 144 -11.76 24.18 -10.72
C TYR A 144 -11.61 23.86 -12.22
N ALA A 145 -10.44 24.12 -12.80
CA ALA A 145 -10.18 23.85 -14.22
C ALA A 145 -10.26 22.36 -14.57
N GLU A 146 -9.73 21.48 -13.71
CA GLU A 146 -9.76 20.02 -13.90
C GLU A 146 -11.19 19.47 -13.83
N LEU A 147 -12.00 20.02 -12.90
CA LEU A 147 -13.41 19.66 -12.76
C LEU A 147 -14.21 20.06 -14.00
N VAL A 148 -14.02 21.29 -14.50
CA VAL A 148 -14.70 21.78 -15.71
C VAL A 148 -14.29 20.93 -16.91
N GLU A 149 -13.01 20.58 -17.04
CA GLU A 149 -12.54 19.72 -18.13
C GLU A 149 -13.23 18.34 -18.13
N LEU A 150 -13.41 17.73 -16.94
CA LEU A 150 -14.14 16.47 -16.82
C LEU A 150 -15.61 16.62 -17.23
N ILE A 151 -16.30 17.65 -16.74
CA ILE A 151 -17.74 17.86 -16.97
C ILE A 151 -18.04 18.17 -18.44
N ASP A 152 -17.20 18.99 -19.06
CA ASP A 152 -17.43 19.43 -20.45
C ASP A 152 -17.01 18.38 -21.48
N SER A 153 -16.12 17.46 -21.11
CA SER A 153 -15.69 16.37 -21.98
C SER A 153 -16.85 15.47 -22.41
N LYS A 154 -16.96 15.26 -23.74
CA LYS A 154 -17.93 14.33 -24.34
C LYS A 154 -17.36 12.94 -24.58
N SER A 155 -16.10 12.70 -24.17
CA SER A 155 -15.45 11.42 -24.39
C SER A 155 -16.10 10.33 -23.53
N PRO A 156 -16.33 9.12 -24.08
CA PRO A 156 -16.87 8.01 -23.31
C PRO A 156 -15.91 7.54 -22.20
N ASP A 157 -14.61 7.81 -22.33
CA ASP A 157 -13.53 7.43 -21.39
C ASP A 157 -13.07 8.59 -20.49
N ARG A 158 -13.86 9.67 -20.37
CA ARG A 158 -13.46 10.90 -19.66
C ARG A 158 -13.11 10.68 -18.19
N ARG A 159 -13.75 9.73 -17.51
CA ARG A 159 -13.49 9.44 -16.09
C ARG A 159 -12.20 8.65 -15.93
N GLU A 160 -11.94 7.71 -16.84
CA GLU A 160 -10.69 6.96 -16.91
C GLU A 160 -9.51 7.91 -17.12
N ARG A 161 -9.60 8.81 -18.11
CA ARG A 161 -8.58 9.85 -18.37
C ARG A 161 -8.36 10.78 -17.18
N PHE A 162 -9.44 11.12 -16.46
CA PHE A 162 -9.32 11.92 -15.25
C PHE A 162 -8.52 11.19 -14.18
N VAL A 163 -8.80 9.90 -13.96
CA VAL A 163 -8.02 9.07 -13.01
C VAL A 163 -6.57 8.93 -13.45
N GLU A 164 -6.30 8.71 -14.74
CA GLU A 164 -4.92 8.67 -15.27
C GLU A 164 -4.13 9.93 -14.92
N LYS A 165 -4.74 11.11 -15.10
CA LYS A 165 -4.11 12.39 -14.70
C LYS A 165 -3.81 12.47 -13.21
N LEU A 166 -4.71 11.98 -12.35
CA LEU A 166 -4.48 11.96 -10.90
C LEU A 166 -3.35 11.01 -10.51
N LEU A 167 -3.23 9.86 -11.19
CA LEU A 167 -2.17 8.89 -10.93
C LEU A 167 -0.79 9.40 -11.38
N ASP A 168 -0.75 10.29 -12.38
CA ASP A 168 0.46 10.95 -12.88
C ASP A 168 0.86 12.22 -12.09
N ASP A 169 0.03 12.68 -11.13
CA ASP A 169 0.29 13.89 -10.35
C ASP A 169 1.32 13.63 -9.22
N GLU A 170 2.19 14.61 -8.93
CA GLU A 170 3.18 14.50 -7.85
C GLU A 170 2.53 14.36 -6.46
N ASP A 171 1.32 14.92 -6.28
CA ASP A 171 0.56 14.84 -5.04
C ASP A 171 0.09 13.41 -4.74
N TYR A 172 -0.04 12.54 -5.76
CA TYR A 172 -0.27 11.11 -5.56
C TYR A 172 0.86 10.49 -4.72
N VAL A 173 2.12 10.73 -5.09
CA VAL A 173 3.29 10.19 -4.38
C VAL A 173 3.32 10.71 -2.94
N ARG A 174 3.03 11.99 -2.73
CA ARG A 174 3.00 12.61 -1.39
C ARG A 174 1.91 12.02 -0.51
N ASN A 175 0.69 11.90 -1.04
CA ASN A 175 -0.46 11.36 -0.31
C ASN A 175 -0.25 9.90 0.06
N TRP A 176 0.16 9.07 -0.89
CA TRP A 176 0.36 7.63 -0.66
C TRP A 176 1.54 7.34 0.26
N THR A 177 2.61 8.13 0.21
CA THR A 177 3.69 8.09 1.22
C THR A 177 3.13 8.33 2.62
N THR A 178 2.28 9.34 2.78
CA THR A 178 1.70 9.69 4.08
C THR A 178 0.77 8.59 4.60
N ILE A 179 -0.11 8.08 3.74
CA ILE A 179 -1.03 6.99 4.07
C ILE A 179 -0.24 5.76 4.51
N TRP A 180 0.71 5.30 3.69
CA TRP A 180 1.45 4.08 3.99
C TRP A 180 2.43 4.24 5.15
N GLY A 181 3.08 5.38 5.31
CA GLY A 181 3.91 5.65 6.48
C GLY A 181 3.08 5.54 7.77
N ASN A 182 1.86 6.07 7.77
CA ASN A 182 0.96 5.98 8.91
C ASN A 182 0.42 4.56 9.14
N LEU A 183 0.10 3.81 8.08
CA LEU A 183 -0.35 2.42 8.19
C LEU A 183 0.77 1.50 8.69
N LEU A 184 1.99 1.70 8.22
CA LEU A 184 3.13 0.83 8.52
C LEU A 184 3.69 1.09 9.91
N VAL A 185 3.84 2.34 10.35
CA VAL A 185 4.55 2.65 11.61
C VAL A 185 3.82 3.67 12.50
N GLY A 186 2.57 4.00 12.20
CA GLY A 186 1.78 4.99 12.96
C GLY A 186 2.15 6.44 12.64
N ARG A 187 1.47 7.40 13.30
CA ARG A 187 1.67 8.84 13.07
C ARG A 187 2.85 9.44 13.85
N THR A 188 3.13 8.88 15.03
CA THR A 188 4.16 9.34 15.96
C THR A 188 5.18 8.24 16.16
N ASN A 189 6.00 7.97 15.14
CA ASN A 189 7.12 7.05 15.31
C ASN A 189 8.35 7.82 15.76
N ASN A 190 8.65 7.76 17.06
CA ASN A 190 9.77 8.46 17.70
C ASN A 190 11.12 7.70 17.59
N GLN A 191 11.18 6.56 16.89
CA GLN A 191 12.40 5.74 16.82
C GLN A 191 13.38 6.17 15.69
N GLY A 192 13.27 7.41 15.19
CA GLY A 192 14.20 7.99 14.19
C GLY A 192 14.11 7.41 12.77
N GLY A 193 13.52 6.22 12.59
CA GLY A 193 13.41 5.53 11.31
C GLY A 193 12.37 6.07 10.32
N ARG A 194 11.46 6.93 10.79
CA ARG A 194 10.31 7.40 9.99
C ARG A 194 10.73 8.12 8.71
N GLN A 195 11.68 9.06 8.80
CA GLN A 195 12.11 9.83 7.62
C GLN A 195 12.77 8.93 6.57
N ALA A 196 13.59 7.97 6.99
CA ALA A 196 14.23 7.03 6.07
C ALA A 196 13.18 6.18 5.35
N LEU A 197 12.18 5.67 6.09
CA LEU A 197 11.06 4.92 5.52
C LEU A 197 10.24 5.79 4.56
N ASP A 198 9.91 7.03 4.92
CA ASP A 198 9.16 7.95 4.06
C ASP A 198 9.91 8.21 2.74
N ARG A 199 11.23 8.39 2.78
CA ARG A 199 12.04 8.50 1.55
C ARG A 199 11.99 7.23 0.69
N TRP A 200 11.99 6.05 1.30
CA TRP A 200 11.82 4.79 0.58
C TRP A 200 10.42 4.66 -0.02
N LEU A 201 9.37 5.00 0.72
CA LEU A 201 7.97 4.98 0.25
C LEU A 201 7.77 5.93 -0.93
N ARG A 202 8.27 7.17 -0.85
CA ARG A 202 8.23 8.13 -1.95
C ARG A 202 8.81 7.54 -3.23
N ARG A 203 9.99 6.91 -3.13
CA ARG A 203 10.63 6.23 -4.27
C ARG A 203 9.84 5.01 -4.77
N ALA A 204 9.21 4.26 -3.87
CA ALA A 204 8.40 3.11 -4.24
C ALA A 204 7.17 3.54 -5.06
N PHE A 205 6.45 4.56 -4.61
CA PHE A 205 5.28 5.10 -5.32
C PHE A 205 5.66 5.84 -6.61
N ALA A 206 6.70 6.68 -6.58
CA ALA A 206 7.16 7.41 -7.77
C ALA A 206 7.61 6.50 -8.93
N ARG A 207 8.05 5.27 -8.61
CA ARG A 207 8.43 4.27 -9.63
C ARG A 207 7.32 3.26 -9.94
N ASN A 208 6.12 3.46 -9.40
CA ASN A 208 5.02 2.51 -9.50
C ASN A 208 5.46 1.07 -9.16
N MET A 209 6.12 0.91 -8.01
CA MET A 209 6.67 -0.38 -7.57
C MET A 209 5.55 -1.44 -7.52
N PRO A 210 5.74 -2.61 -8.16
CA PRO A 210 4.76 -3.69 -8.09
C PRO A 210 4.46 -4.10 -6.65
N TYR A 211 3.18 -4.28 -6.32
CA TYR A 211 2.74 -4.56 -4.95
C TYR A 211 3.42 -5.78 -4.33
N ASN A 212 3.63 -6.86 -5.09
CA ASN A 212 4.35 -8.05 -4.61
C ASN A 212 5.79 -7.71 -4.20
N ARG A 213 6.48 -6.83 -4.92
CA ARG A 213 7.82 -6.37 -4.57
C ARG A 213 7.79 -5.44 -3.36
N PHE A 214 6.82 -4.54 -3.29
CA PHE A 214 6.61 -3.64 -2.15
C PHE A 214 6.44 -4.43 -0.85
N VAL A 215 5.55 -5.42 -0.83
CA VAL A 215 5.33 -6.28 0.34
C VAL A 215 6.58 -7.08 0.65
N PHE A 216 7.20 -7.71 -0.37
CA PHE A 216 8.42 -8.50 -0.19
C PHE A 216 9.53 -7.68 0.47
N GLU A 217 9.83 -6.48 -0.04
CA GLU A 217 10.87 -5.61 0.53
C GLU A 217 10.60 -5.24 1.98
N LEU A 218 9.33 -5.04 2.39
CA LEU A 218 8.98 -4.72 3.77
C LEU A 218 9.11 -5.92 4.72
N VAL A 219 8.60 -7.10 4.32
CA VAL A 219 8.56 -8.29 5.20
C VAL A 219 9.87 -9.07 5.25
N SER A 220 10.77 -8.85 4.29
CA SER A 220 12.09 -9.50 4.22
C SER A 220 13.25 -8.52 4.44
N ALA A 221 12.97 -7.30 4.90
CA ALA A 221 13.99 -6.30 5.12
C ALA A 221 15.00 -6.72 6.19
N GLU A 222 16.29 -6.59 5.87
CA GLU A 222 17.42 -6.79 6.76
C GLU A 222 18.35 -5.56 6.73
N GLY A 223 19.26 -5.48 7.71
CA GLY A 223 20.27 -4.42 7.82
C GLY A 223 19.82 -3.24 8.68
N THR A 224 20.55 -2.13 8.57
CA THR A 224 20.23 -0.91 9.33
C THR A 224 19.21 -0.03 8.58
N SER A 225 18.54 0.87 9.31
CA SER A 225 17.61 1.86 8.74
C SER A 225 18.23 2.74 7.65
N GLN A 226 19.54 2.96 7.70
CA GLN A 226 20.28 3.75 6.72
C GLN A 226 20.59 2.97 5.44
N GLU A 227 20.91 1.69 5.56
CA GLU A 227 21.19 0.80 4.41
C GLU A 227 19.90 0.37 3.72
N ASN A 228 18.91 -0.03 4.52
CA ASN A 228 17.62 -0.52 4.05
C ASN A 228 16.46 0.08 4.88
N PRO A 229 15.91 1.22 4.45
CA PRO A 229 14.85 1.87 5.21
C PRO A 229 13.56 1.07 5.35
N ALA A 230 13.32 0.04 4.53
CA ALA A 230 12.17 -0.85 4.66
C ALA A 230 12.18 -1.63 5.99
N VAL A 231 13.35 -1.81 6.60
CA VAL A 231 13.52 -2.49 7.90
C VAL A 231 12.72 -1.84 9.02
N ASN A 232 12.45 -0.54 8.90
CA ASN A 232 11.70 0.22 9.91
C ASN A 232 10.26 -0.27 10.07
N PHE A 233 9.69 -0.97 9.09
CA PHE A 233 8.40 -1.63 9.27
C PHE A 233 8.47 -2.69 10.37
N LEU A 234 9.35 -3.69 10.24
CA LEU A 234 9.45 -4.77 11.23
C LEU A 234 10.05 -4.29 12.56
N VAL A 235 11.06 -3.43 12.54
CA VAL A 235 11.67 -2.88 13.77
C VAL A 235 10.64 -2.15 14.63
N SER A 236 9.68 -1.45 14.01
CA SER A 236 8.61 -0.78 14.76
C SER A 236 7.69 -1.75 15.52
N HIS A 237 7.62 -3.01 15.09
CA HIS A 237 6.67 -4.01 15.60
C HIS A 237 7.30 -5.21 16.32
N LEU A 238 8.62 -5.36 16.29
CA LEU A 238 9.34 -6.46 16.97
C LEU A 238 9.80 -6.13 18.39
N ASN A 239 9.63 -4.89 18.85
CA ASN A 239 10.11 -4.43 20.16
C ASN A 239 9.54 -5.23 21.36
N ASN A 240 8.38 -5.87 21.19
CA ASN A 240 7.71 -6.68 22.21
C ASN A 240 7.50 -8.14 21.72
N GLY A 241 8.44 -8.66 20.94
CA GLY A 241 8.38 -10.00 20.35
C GLY A 241 7.69 -10.04 18.98
N ALA A 242 7.45 -11.24 18.46
CA ALA A 242 6.93 -11.48 17.11
C ALA A 242 5.42 -11.24 16.94
N VAL A 243 4.66 -11.20 18.05
CA VAL A 243 3.18 -11.11 18.03
C VAL A 243 2.67 -9.85 17.33
N PRO A 244 3.15 -8.62 17.64
CA PRO A 244 2.67 -7.42 16.96
C PRO A 244 3.02 -7.41 15.46
N ALA A 245 4.23 -7.85 15.09
CA ALA A 245 4.67 -7.99 13.70
C ALA A 245 3.79 -8.98 12.91
N THR A 246 3.40 -10.09 13.55
CA THR A 246 2.49 -11.08 12.96
C THR A 246 1.12 -10.48 12.68
N ALA A 247 0.52 -9.83 13.69
CA ALA A 247 -0.82 -9.26 13.59
C ALA A 247 -0.90 -8.13 12.56
N ILE A 248 0.08 -7.21 12.54
CA ILE A 248 0.08 -6.08 11.60
C ILE A 248 0.35 -6.55 10.16
N THR A 249 1.25 -7.52 9.95
CA THR A 249 1.52 -8.08 8.62
C THR A 249 0.29 -8.75 8.04
N ALA A 250 -0.38 -9.61 8.83
CA ALA A 250 -1.62 -10.27 8.40
C ALA A 250 -2.72 -9.25 8.09
N ARG A 251 -2.89 -8.23 8.93
CA ARG A 251 -3.89 -7.19 8.74
C ARG A 251 -3.63 -6.37 7.47
N LEU A 252 -2.40 -5.88 7.28
CA LEU A 252 -2.09 -4.96 6.19
C LEU A 252 -2.03 -5.65 4.83
N PHE A 253 -1.43 -6.85 4.76
CA PHE A 253 -1.12 -7.47 3.47
C PHE A 253 -2.06 -8.61 3.08
N LEU A 254 -2.74 -9.23 4.05
CA LEU A 254 -3.69 -10.31 3.80
C LEU A 254 -5.15 -9.88 4.04
N GLY A 255 -5.39 -8.70 4.65
CA GLY A 255 -6.73 -8.25 5.03
C GLY A 255 -7.32 -9.06 6.18
N LEU A 256 -6.49 -9.72 6.98
CA LEU A 256 -6.93 -10.66 8.03
C LEU A 256 -6.69 -10.08 9.42
N GLN A 257 -7.76 -9.98 10.21
CA GLN A 257 -7.69 -9.59 11.61
C GLN A 257 -7.46 -10.81 12.49
N VAL A 258 -6.19 -11.10 12.77
CA VAL A 258 -5.76 -12.31 13.51
C VAL A 258 -5.25 -12.01 14.93
N GLN A 259 -5.32 -10.76 15.39
CA GLN A 259 -4.80 -10.37 16.71
C GLN A 259 -5.46 -11.15 17.86
N CYS A 260 -6.76 -11.44 17.77
CA CYS A 260 -7.46 -12.22 18.80
C CYS A 260 -7.12 -13.71 18.71
N THR A 261 -6.66 -14.20 17.55
CA THR A 261 -6.41 -15.63 17.36
C THR A 261 -5.14 -16.12 18.03
N GLN A 262 -4.33 -15.21 18.59
CA GLN A 262 -3.23 -15.57 19.49
C GLN A 262 -3.71 -16.39 20.71
N CYS A 263 -4.94 -16.16 21.19
CA CYS A 263 -5.48 -16.79 22.39
C CYS A 263 -6.56 -17.86 22.11
N HIS A 264 -7.30 -17.76 20.99
CA HIS A 264 -8.39 -18.70 20.68
C HIS A 264 -8.65 -18.78 19.17
N ASN A 265 -9.45 -19.75 18.70
CA ASN A 265 -9.86 -19.77 17.29
C ASN A 265 -10.84 -18.63 16.99
N HIS A 266 -10.82 -18.08 15.78
CA HIS A 266 -11.68 -16.96 15.41
C HIS A 266 -13.17 -17.37 15.49
N PRO A 267 -14.06 -16.53 16.05
CA PRO A 267 -15.46 -16.91 16.29
C PRO A 267 -16.32 -16.99 15.03
N PHE A 268 -15.91 -16.33 13.95
CA PHE A 268 -16.73 -16.16 12.73
C PHE A 268 -16.03 -16.60 11.43
N ASN A 269 -14.83 -17.18 11.49
CA ASN A 269 -14.12 -17.69 10.32
C ASN A 269 -13.22 -18.89 10.70
N ASP A 270 -12.61 -19.52 9.71
CA ASP A 270 -11.87 -20.77 9.90
C ASP A 270 -10.44 -20.60 10.46
N TRP A 271 -10.02 -19.39 10.84
CA TRP A 271 -8.68 -19.16 11.39
C TRP A 271 -8.52 -19.76 12.77
N LYS A 272 -7.56 -20.68 12.87
CA LYS A 272 -7.18 -21.35 14.12
C LYS A 272 -6.05 -20.63 14.82
N GLN A 273 -6.02 -20.75 16.15
CA GLN A 273 -4.90 -20.29 16.97
C GLN A 273 -3.57 -20.88 16.50
N SER A 274 -3.54 -22.15 16.09
CA SER A 274 -2.33 -22.78 15.58
C SER A 274 -1.77 -22.07 14.34
N GLN A 275 -2.63 -21.55 13.45
CA GLN A 275 -2.19 -20.83 12.26
C GLN A 275 -1.56 -19.47 12.60
N PHE A 276 -2.09 -18.79 13.63
CA PHE A 276 -1.46 -17.59 14.16
C PHE A 276 -0.02 -17.89 14.61
N TRP A 277 0.16 -18.92 15.45
CA TRP A 277 1.49 -19.27 15.96
C TRP A 277 2.43 -19.82 14.89
N SER A 278 1.93 -20.49 13.85
CA SER A 278 2.72 -20.88 12.68
C SER A 278 3.25 -19.66 11.92
N MET A 279 2.44 -18.62 11.76
CA MET A 279 2.90 -17.36 11.16
C MET A 279 3.85 -16.61 12.10
N ASN A 280 3.59 -16.59 13.40
CA ASN A 280 4.46 -15.97 14.40
C ASN A 280 5.88 -16.53 14.39
N ALA A 281 6.02 -17.85 14.20
CA ALA A 281 7.32 -18.50 14.13
C ALA A 281 8.25 -17.93 13.04
N PHE A 282 7.70 -17.38 11.95
CA PHE A 282 8.49 -16.69 10.92
C PHE A 282 9.17 -15.43 11.47
N PHE A 283 8.47 -14.68 12.32
CA PHE A 283 8.95 -13.42 12.90
C PHE A 283 9.74 -13.60 14.21
N GLU A 284 9.73 -14.79 14.81
CA GLU A 284 10.59 -15.15 15.95
C GLU A 284 12.06 -15.34 15.55
N ALA A 285 12.32 -15.88 14.34
CA ALA A 285 13.68 -16.11 13.86
C ALA A 285 14.52 -14.80 13.76
N PRO A 286 13.95 -13.66 13.31
CA PRO A 286 14.59 -12.34 13.40
C PRO A 286 14.84 -11.79 14.81
N VAL A 287 14.26 -12.33 15.88
CA VAL A 287 14.48 -11.81 17.26
C VAL A 287 15.50 -12.65 18.02
N ALA A 288 15.62 -13.94 17.67
CA ALA A 288 16.55 -14.87 18.30
C ALA A 288 18.04 -14.51 18.06
N TRP A 289 18.37 -13.92 16.91
CA TRP A 289 19.76 -13.57 16.60
C TRP A 289 20.27 -12.38 17.43
N GLU A 290 19.41 -11.39 17.72
CA GLU A 290 19.82 -10.19 18.45
C GLU A 290 20.04 -10.48 19.95
N HIS A 291 19.23 -11.38 20.53
CA HIS A 291 19.46 -11.88 21.89
C HIS A 291 20.75 -12.70 22.01
N ALA A 292 21.04 -13.56 21.03
CA ALA A 292 22.27 -14.36 21.01
C ALA A 292 23.53 -13.50 20.89
N MET A 293 23.48 -12.38 20.17
CA MET A 293 24.63 -11.46 20.04
C MET A 293 24.83 -10.50 21.23
N ARG A 294 23.78 -10.22 22.02
CA ARG A 294 23.90 -9.39 23.23
C ARG A 294 24.29 -10.16 24.49
N SER A 295 24.25 -11.49 24.45
CA SER A 295 24.49 -12.37 25.61
C SER A 295 25.80 -13.17 25.54
N GLY A 296 26.62 -12.95 24.52
CA GLY A 296 27.99 -13.48 24.39
C GLY A 296 29.02 -12.37 24.38
#